data_AF-B5JL44-F1
#
_entry.id   AF-B5JL44-F1
#
_cell.length_a   1.000
_cell.length_b   1.000
_cell.length_c   1.000
_cell.angle_alpha   90.00
_cell.angle_beta   90.00
_cell.angle_gamma   90.00
#
_symmetry.space_group_name_H-M   'P 1'
#
loop_
_entity.id
_entity.type
_entity.pdbx_description
1 polymer ?
#
loop_
_entity_poly.entity_id
_entity_poly.type
_entity_poly.pdbx_seq_one_letter_code
_entity_poly.pdbx_strand_id
1 'polypeptide(L)' 'MTEREQLEALLEQMGADGRQAKAMAAQLAKRADQLAEERGIDRVAALSQLLKLVRSGRAGESYEGPDSKGLCGPQ' A
#
# COMPACT_ATOMS: atom_id res chain seq x y z
N MET A 1 17.54 0.99 -11.50
CA MET A 1 16.21 1.25 -10.91
C MET A 1 16.02 0.32 -9.72
N THR A 2 15.90 0.87 -8.53
CA THR A 2 15.64 0.12 -7.28
C THR A 2 14.13 -0.09 -7.08
N GLU A 3 13.74 -0.98 -6.17
CA GLU A 3 12.32 -1.19 -5.82
C GLU A 3 11.67 0.09 -5.28
N ARG A 4 12.41 0.84 -4.46
CA ARG A 4 11.94 2.11 -3.91
C ARG A 4 11.66 3.15 -4.99
N GLU A 5 12.54 3.30 -5.97
CA GLU A 5 12.33 4.21 -7.10
C GLU A 5 11.11 3.81 -7.94
N GLN A 6 10.85 2.51 -8.09
CA GLN A 6 9.64 2.02 -8.77
C GLN A 6 8.36 2.33 -7.96
N LEU A 7 8.40 2.17 -6.63
CA LEU A 7 7.29 2.54 -5.76
C LEU A 7 7.03 4.05 -5.79
N GLU A 8 8.08 4.86 -5.72
CA GLU A 8 8.00 6.32 -5.83
C GLU A 8 7.33 6.71 -7.15
N ALA A 9 7.82 6.23 -8.29
CA ALA A 9 7.25 6.50 -9.60
C ALA A 9 5.80 5.99 -9.75
N LEU A 10 5.44 4.87 -9.12
CA LEU A 10 4.07 4.37 -9.12
C LEU A 10 3.14 5.27 -8.31
N LEU A 11 3.60 5.75 -7.14
CA LEU A 11 2.84 6.66 -6.29
C LEU A 11 2.68 8.03 -6.96
N GLU A 12 3.69 8.51 -7.67
CA GLU A 12 3.62 9.73 -8.47
C GLU A 12 2.60 9.60 -9.61
N GLN A 13 2.59 8.47 -10.33
CA GLN A 13 1.56 8.18 -11.35
C GLN A 13 0.14 8.11 -10.76
N MET A 14 -0.01 7.76 -9.49
CA MET A 14 -1.29 7.79 -8.76
C MET A 14 -1.65 9.19 -8.22
N GLY A 15 -0.88 10.22 -8.58
CA GLY A 15 -1.13 11.62 -8.24
C GLY A 15 -0.59 12.03 -6.87
N ALA A 16 0.43 11.36 -6.36
CA ALA A 16 1.16 11.84 -5.18
C ALA A 16 2.32 12.74 -5.60
N ASP A 17 2.51 13.87 -4.90
CA ASP A 17 3.71 14.69 -5.09
C ASP A 17 4.97 13.91 -4.67
N GLY A 18 6.12 14.14 -5.31
CA GLY A 18 7.35 13.35 -5.09
C GLY A 18 7.79 13.22 -3.63
N ARG A 19 7.55 14.24 -2.79
CA ARG A 19 7.82 14.16 -1.34
C ARG A 19 6.88 13.19 -0.63
N GLN A 20 5.60 13.18 -1.01
CA GLN A 20 4.59 12.27 -0.50
C GLN A 20 4.85 10.84 -1.02
N ALA A 21 5.20 10.69 -2.30
CA ALA A 21 5.57 9.41 -2.91
C ALA A 21 6.75 8.76 -2.17
N LYS A 22 7.80 9.52 -1.86
CA LYS A 22 8.94 9.02 -1.08
C LYS A 22 8.57 8.57 0.34
N ALA A 23 7.75 9.35 1.03
CA ALA A 23 7.27 9.00 2.36
C ALA A 23 6.39 7.74 2.33
N MET A 24 5.46 7.67 1.39
CA MET A 24 4.56 6.53 1.20
C MET A 24 5.33 5.27 0.79
N ALA A 25 6.32 5.37 -0.10
CA ALA A 25 7.15 4.23 -0.51
C ALA A 25 7.90 3.63 0.68
N ALA A 26 8.47 4.47 1.55
CA ALA A 26 9.13 4.01 2.77
C ALA A 26 8.16 3.32 3.74
N GLN A 27 6.95 3.85 3.90
CA GLN A 27 5.90 3.25 4.74
C GLN A 27 5.38 1.93 4.18
N LEU A 28 5.15 1.87 2.86
CA LEU A 28 4.72 0.68 2.12
C LEU A 28 5.73 -0.45 2.27
N ALA A 29 7.02 -0.17 2.07
CA ALA A 29 8.07 -1.16 2.21
C ALA A 29 8.13 -1.74 3.63
N LYS A 30 8.00 -0.89 4.66
CA LYS A 30 7.99 -1.33 6.07
C LYS A 30 6.74 -2.16 6.39
N ARG A 31 5.57 -1.75 5.90
CA ARG A 31 4.32 -2.50 6.10
C ARG A 31 4.30 -3.82 5.33
N ALA A 32 4.92 -3.88 4.16
CA ALA A 32 5.01 -5.11 3.39
C ALA A 32 5.84 -6.16 4.13
N ASP A 33 6.94 -5.74 4.76
CA ASP A 33 7.79 -6.60 5.58
C ASP A 33 7.02 -7.18 6.77
N GLN A 34 6.40 -6.29 7.55
CA GLN A 34 5.58 -6.69 8.70
C GLN A 34 4.40 -7.58 8.30
N LEU A 35 3.70 -7.25 7.22
CA LEU A 35 2.56 -8.05 6.75
C LEU A 35 2.99 -9.43 6.24
N ALA A 36 4.16 -9.51 5.60
CA ALA A 36 4.76 -10.78 5.18
C ALA A 36 5.07 -11.67 6.38
N GLU A 37 5.64 -11.11 7.45
CA GLU A 37 5.90 -11.83 8.69
C GLU A 37 4.60 -12.24 9.40
N GLU A 38 3.65 -11.32 9.56
CA GLU A 38 2.38 -11.57 10.28
C GLU A 38 1.49 -12.60 9.58
N ARG A 39 1.48 -12.63 8.24
CA ARG A 39 0.63 -13.52 7.46
C ARG A 39 1.35 -14.72 6.86
N GLY A 40 2.67 -14.80 7.01
CA GLY A 40 3.50 -15.83 6.40
C GLY A 40 3.42 -15.83 4.87
N ILE A 41 3.24 -14.65 4.26
CA ILE A 41 3.17 -14.49 2.80
C ILE A 41 4.46 -13.88 2.25
N ASP A 42 4.69 -14.02 0.94
CA ASP A 42 5.84 -13.38 0.31
C ASP A 42 5.74 -11.85 0.38
N ARG A 43 6.89 -11.19 0.56
CA ARG A 43 6.98 -9.72 0.65
C ARG A 43 6.43 -9.03 -0.60
N VAL A 44 6.61 -9.60 -1.79
CA VAL A 44 6.05 -9.06 -3.05
C VAL A 44 4.53 -9.19 -3.05
N ALA A 45 3.99 -10.30 -2.53
CA ALA A 45 2.55 -10.49 -2.38
C ALA A 45 1.94 -9.50 -1.38
N ALA A 46 2.61 -9.28 -0.23
CA ALA A 46 2.22 -8.29 0.76
C ALA A 46 2.23 -6.86 0.19
N LEU A 47 3.30 -6.49 -0.52
CA LEU A 47 3.41 -5.18 -1.18
C LEU A 47 2.32 -4.98 -2.23
N SER A 48 2.01 -6.00 -3.03
CA SER A 48 0.92 -5.95 -4.01
C SER A 48 -0.44 -5.70 -3.34
N GLN A 49 -0.72 -6.33 -2.20
CA GLN A 49 -1.95 -6.07 -1.44
C GLN A 49 -2.01 -4.63 -0.91
N LEU A 50 -0.90 -4.13 -0.37
CA LEU A 50 -0.84 -2.75 0.13
C LEU A 50 -1.01 -1.72 -1.00
N LEU A 51 -0.46 -1.98 -2.19
CA LEU A 51 -0.66 -1.10 -3.35
C LEU A 51 -2.12 -1.10 -3.83
N LYS A 52 -2.81 -2.25 -3.78
CA LYS A 52 -4.26 -2.31 -4.05
C LYS A 52 -5.04 -1.49 -3.03
N LEU A 53 -4.73 -1.62 -1.75
CA LEU A 53 -5.32 -0.82 -0.66
C LEU A 53 -5.14 0.68 -0.88
N VAL A 54 -3.93 1.13 -1.22
CA VAL A 54 -3.65 2.55 -1.51
C VAL A 54 -4.47 3.06 -2.70
N ARG A 55 -4.63 2.23 -3.74
CA ARG A 55 -5.45 2.58 -4.91
C ARG A 55 -6.93 2.70 -4.55
N SER A 56 -7.48 1.71 -3.84
CA SER A 56 -8.89 1.70 -3.43
C SER A 56 -9.21 2.84 -2.45
N GLY A 57 -8.32 3.09 -1.49
CA GLY A 57 -8.48 4.21 -0.55
C GLY A 57 -8.49 5.57 -1.24
N ARG A 58 -7.72 5.76 -2.32
CA ARG A 58 -7.77 6.98 -3.14
C ARG A 58 -9.02 7.06 -4.01
N ALA A 59 -9.56 5.94 -4.47
CA ALA A 59 -10.80 5.89 -5.24
C ALA A 59 -12.06 6.11 -4.38
N GLY A 60 -11.93 6.09 -3.05
CA GLY A 60 -13.07 6.11 -2.12
C GLY A 60 -13.79 4.75 -2.02
N GLU A 61 -13.21 3.70 -2.60
CA GLU A 61 -13.74 2.34 -2.51
C GLU A 61 -13.21 1.67 -1.24
N SER A 62 -14.12 1.20 -0.38
CA SER A 62 -13.76 0.34 0.74
C SER A 62 -13.20 -0.98 0.20
N TYR A 63 -11.89 -1.17 0.30
CA TYR A 63 -11.27 -2.45 -0.02
C TYR A 63 -11.67 -3.47 1.06
N GLU A 64 -12.63 -4.35 0.73
CA GLU A 64 -12.90 -5.55 1.50
C GLU A 64 -11.77 -6.56 1.28
N GLY A 65 -10.63 -6.34 1.94
CA GLY A 65 -9.58 -7.35 2.03
C GLY A 65 -10.07 -8.54 2.88
N PRO A 66 -9.47 -9.74 2.75
CA PRO A 66 -9.91 -10.94 3.48
C PRO A 66 -9.76 -10.86 5.02
N ASP A 67 -9.35 -9.71 5.54
CA ASP A 67 -9.14 -9.43 6.96
C ASP A 67 -9.85 -8.14 7.41
N SER A 68 -10.79 -7.63 6.60
CA SER A 68 -11.54 -6.40 6.84
C SER A 68 -12.62 -6.55 7.93
N LYS A 69 -12.23 -7.04 9.11
CA LYS A 69 -12.99 -6.76 10.33
C LYS A 69 -12.61 -5.37 10.85
N GLY A 70 -13.38 -4.37 10.41
CA GLY A 70 -13.82 -3.31 11.34
C GLY A 70 -13.15 -1.94 11.29
N LEU A 71 -12.92 -1.34 10.12
CA LEU A 71 -12.65 0.12 10.06
C LEU A 71 -13.40 0.79 8.90
N CYS A 72 -14.73 0.73 8.93
CA CYS A 72 -15.56 1.78 8.34
C CYS A 72 -16.90 1.85 9.07
N GLY A 73 -17.17 2.98 9.71
CA GLY A 73 -18.45 3.34 10.30
C GLY A 73 -18.45 4.85 10.55
N PRO A 74 -19.61 5.50 10.47
CA PRO A 74 -20.37 5.71 9.24
C PRO A 74 -20.21 7.14 8.71
N GLN A 75 -20.64 7.29 7.45
CA GLN A 75 -20.99 8.49 6.67
C GLN A 75 -21.10 9.82 7.43
#